data_AF-A0A3S4GK76-F1
#
_entry.id   AF-A0A3S4GK76-F1
#
_cell.length_a   1.000
_cell.length_b   1.000
_cell.length_c   1.000
_cell.angle_alpha   90.00
_cell.angle_beta   90.00
_cell.angle_gamma   90.00
#
_symmetry.space_group_name_H-M   'P 1'
#
loop_
_entity.id
_entity.type
_entity.pdbx_description
1 polymer ?
#
loop_
_entity_poly.entity_id
_entity_poly.type
_entity_poly.pdbx_seq_one_letter_code
_entity_poly.pdbx_strand_id
1 'polypeptide(L)'
;MYGVSQGALFCGESMFSRQENASKTALLVFCAEFIRHGGKLIDCQVLNSHTASLGAIEIPRRDYLDHLAALRQQPLASRFWVPRTLFLPRK
;
A
#
# COMPACT_ATOMS: atom_id res chain seq x y z
N MET A 1 0.09 1.12 -9.56
CA MET A 1 0.79 0.11 -8.75
C MET A 1 -0.07 -1.14 -8.67
N TYR A 2 0.52 -2.30 -8.41
CA TYR A 2 -0.21 -3.53 -8.15
C TYR A 2 0.45 -4.30 -7.01
N GLY A 3 -0.27 -5.25 -6.43
CA GLY A 3 0.22 -6.00 -5.28
C GLY A 3 -0.75 -7.07 -4.80
N VAL A 4 -0.37 -7.73 -3.70
CA VAL A 4 -1.13 -8.82 -3.07
C VAL A 4 -1.70 -8.34 -1.74
N SER A 5 -2.99 -8.57 -1.52
CA SER A 5 -3.65 -8.26 -0.23
C SER A 5 -3.50 -9.42 0.76
N GLN A 6 -3.15 -9.09 2.01
CA GLN A 6 -3.06 -9.99 3.15
C GLN A 6 -3.80 -9.37 4.35
N GLY A 7 -5.14 -9.42 4.34
CA GLY A 7 -5.96 -8.74 5.34
C GLY A 7 -5.69 -7.23 5.36
N ALA A 8 -5.24 -6.72 6.50
CA ALA A 8 -4.89 -5.30 6.69
C ALA A 8 -3.44 -4.97 6.28
N LEU A 9 -2.72 -5.91 5.68
CA LEU A 9 -1.39 -5.71 5.07
C LEU A 9 -1.50 -5.79 3.54
N PHE A 10 -0.76 -4.95 2.83
CA PHE A 10 -0.65 -4.99 1.37
C PHE A 10 0.80 -5.15 0.92
N CYS A 11 1.11 -6.20 0.16
CA CYS A 11 2.42 -6.42 -0.45
C CYS A 11 2.49 -5.71 -1.79
N GLY A 12 3.21 -4.59 -1.86
CA GLY A 12 3.37 -3.80 -3.08
C GLY A 12 4.40 -4.43 -4.01
N GLU A 13 3.97 -5.07 -5.09
CA GLU A 13 4.87 -5.75 -6.03
C GLU A 13 5.64 -4.77 -6.91
N SER A 14 4.93 -3.82 -7.53
CA SER A 14 5.57 -2.83 -8.40
C SER A 14 4.69 -1.61 -8.70
N MET A 15 5.32 -0.57 -9.23
CA MET A 15 4.69 0.63 -9.73
C MET A 15 5.44 1.18 -10.95
N PHE A 16 4.72 1.83 -11.87
CA PHE A 16 5.31 2.47 -13.04
C PHE A 16 4.75 3.89 -13.19
N SER A 17 5.47 4.74 -13.92
CA SER A 17 5.04 6.10 -14.25
C SER A 17 5.38 6.40 -15.71
N ARG A 18 4.40 6.92 -16.46
CA ARG A 18 4.61 7.41 -17.85
C ARG A 18 4.48 8.93 -17.96
N GLN A 19 4.10 9.57 -16.85
CA GLN A 19 4.05 11.02 -16.70
C GLN A 19 4.58 11.37 -15.30
N GLU A 20 4.94 12.64 -15.11
CA GLU A 20 5.42 13.12 -13.83
C GLU A 20 4.37 12.87 -12.72
N ASN A 21 4.84 12.45 -11.55
CA ASN A 21 4.04 12.25 -10.33
C ASN A 21 2.90 11.21 -10.42
N ALA A 22 2.68 10.53 -11.55
CA ALA A 22 1.58 9.58 -11.68
C ALA A 22 1.67 8.40 -10.68
N SER A 23 2.85 7.79 -10.53
CA SER A 23 3.07 6.70 -9.58
C SER A 23 2.96 7.16 -8.12
N LYS A 24 3.44 8.37 -7.80
CA LYS A 24 3.33 8.99 -6.48
C LYS A 24 1.88 9.28 -6.11
N THR A 25 1.10 9.84 -7.02
CA THR A 25 -0.34 10.08 -6.84
C THR A 25 -1.09 8.78 -6.63
N ALA A 26 -0.76 7.73 -7.38
CA ALA A 26 -1.37 6.41 -7.19
C ALA A 26 -1.10 5.87 -5.77
N LEU A 27 0.14 5.97 -5.27
CA LEU A 27 0.49 5.54 -3.91
C LEU A 27 -0.19 6.43 -2.85
N LEU A 28 -0.19 7.74 -3.01
CA LEU A 28 -0.81 8.69 -2.07
C LEU A 28 -2.32 8.42 -1.92
N VAL A 29 -3.03 8.28 -3.04
CA VAL A 29 -4.47 7.99 -3.05
C VAL A 29 -4.75 6.61 -2.46
N PHE A 30 -3.92 5.61 -2.80
CA PHE A 30 -4.03 4.27 -2.23
C PHE A 30 -3.83 4.26 -0.72
N CYS A 31 -2.77 4.90 -0.20
CA CYS A 31 -2.50 4.98 1.24
C CYS A 31 -3.66 5.63 2.00
N ALA A 32 -4.17 6.76 1.50
CA ALA A 32 -5.29 7.45 2.13
C ALA A 32 -6.54 6.55 2.23
N GLU A 33 -6.88 5.87 1.14
CA GLU A 33 -8.03 4.96 1.13
C GLU A 33 -7.79 3.70 1.97
N PHE A 34 -6.60 3.12 1.90
CA PHE A 34 -6.23 1.92 2.63
C PHE A 34 -6.30 2.15 4.15
N ILE A 35 -5.68 3.23 4.63
CA ILE A 35 -5.70 3.62 6.06
C ILE A 35 -7.13 3.86 6.53
N ARG A 36 -7.96 4.57 5.74
CA ARG A 36 -9.35 4.89 6.09
C ARG A 36 -10.22 3.65 6.31
N HIS A 37 -9.90 2.54 5.66
CA HIS A 37 -10.63 1.28 5.77
C HIS A 37 -9.95 0.23 6.67
N GLY A 38 -8.96 0.65 7.45
CA GLY A 38 -8.32 -0.21 8.44
C GLY A 38 -7.05 -0.91 7.97
N GLY A 39 -6.56 -0.60 6.77
CA GLY A 39 -5.23 -1.01 6.33
C GLY A 39 -4.13 -0.43 7.24
N LYS A 40 -3.09 -1.21 7.51
CA LYS A 40 -2.09 -0.93 8.55
C LYS A 40 -0.66 -0.91 8.04
N LEU A 41 -0.31 -1.77 7.09
CA LEU A 41 1.06 -1.92 6.61
C LEU A 41 1.12 -2.12 5.10
N ILE A 42 2.05 -1.43 4.46
CA ILE A 42 2.43 -1.69 3.07
C ILE A 42 3.86 -2.24 3.09
N ASP A 43 4.01 -3.45 2.57
CA ASP A 43 5.30 -4.08 2.36
C ASP A 43 5.89 -3.62 1.02
N CYS A 44 7.14 -3.16 1.04
CA CYS A 44 7.89 -2.68 -0.12
C CYS A 44 9.12 -3.56 -0.44
N GLN A 45 9.16 -4.77 0.12
CA GLN A 45 10.22 -5.77 0.00
C GLN A 45 11.60 -5.22 0.37
N VAL A 46 12.36 -4.77 -0.63
CA VAL A 46 13.72 -4.26 -0.46
C VAL A 46 13.71 -2.75 -0.62
N LEU A 47 14.20 -2.06 0.40
CA LEU A 47 14.31 -0.61 0.38
C LEU A 47 15.23 -0.16 -0.77
N ASN A 48 14.79 0.87 -1.48
CA ASN A 48 15.58 1.55 -2.50
C ASN A 48 15.42 3.06 -2.35
N SER A 49 16.24 3.84 -3.07
CA SER A 49 16.21 5.31 -2.95
C SER A 49 14.84 5.91 -3.28
N HIS A 50 14.08 5.29 -4.18
CA HIS A 50 12.73 5.76 -4.49
C HIS A 50 11.75 5.49 -3.36
N THR A 51 11.67 4.26 -2.84
CA THR A 51 10.75 3.92 -1.73
C THR A 51 11.13 4.62 -0.43
N ALA A 52 12.43 4.79 -0.15
CA ALA A 52 12.92 5.60 0.96
C ALA A 52 12.47 7.07 0.84
N SER A 53 12.55 7.67 -0.35
CA SER A 53 12.07 9.05 -0.58
C SER A 53 10.55 9.21 -0.36
N LEU A 54 9.80 8.10 -0.39
CA LEU A 54 8.36 8.04 -0.15
C LEU A 54 8.02 7.75 1.33
N GLY A 55 9.03 7.59 2.19
CA GLY A 55 8.87 7.35 3.63
C GLY A 55 8.91 5.88 4.05
N ALA A 56 9.31 4.96 3.15
CA ALA A 56 9.54 3.57 3.56
C ALA A 56 10.76 3.45 4.48
N ILE A 57 10.66 2.55 5.46
CA ILE A 57 11.71 2.25 6.42
C ILE A 57 11.95 0.74 6.46
N GLU A 58 13.14 0.33 6.87
CA GLU A 58 13.41 -1.07 7.19
C GLU A 58 12.95 -1.39 8.61
N ILE A 59 12.40 -2.59 8.79
CA ILE A 59 12.09 -3.18 10.09
C ILE A 59 12.74 -4.57 10.17
N PRO A 60 13.08 -5.07 11.38
CA PRO A 60 13.54 -6.43 11.54
C PRO A 60 12.56 -7.43 10.93
N ARG A 61 13.08 -8.47 10.26
CA ARG A 61 12.25 -9.54 9.68
C ARG A 61 11.29 -10.17 10.69
N ARG A 62 11.73 -10.31 11.94
CA ARG A 62 10.89 -10.83 13.04
C ARG A 62 9.65 -9.97 13.23
N ASP A 63 9.83 -8.66 13.38
CA ASP A 63 8.75 -7.70 13.57
C ASP A 63 7.80 -7.69 12.37
N TYR A 64 8.34 -7.77 11.14
CA TYR A 64 7.53 -7.92 9.93
C TYR A 64 6.67 -9.19 9.97
N LEU A 65 7.24 -10.34 10.35
CA LEU A 65 6.50 -11.60 10.42
C LEU A 65 5.42 -11.58 11.50
N ASP A 66 5.69 -10.92 12.63
CA ASP A 66 4.72 -10.70 13.71
C ASP A 66 3.55 -9.82 13.21
N HIS A 67 3.85 -8.73 12.48
CA HIS A 67 2.84 -7.92 11.81
C HIS A 67 2.04 -8.72 10.78
N LEU A 68 2.70 -9.49 9.92
CA LEU A 68 2.05 -10.30 8.90
C LEU A 68 1.08 -11.32 9.51
N ALA A 69 1.51 -12.02 10.56
CA ALA A 69 0.69 -13.01 11.26
C ALA A 69 -0.56 -12.38 11.88
N ALA A 70 -0.44 -11.19 12.48
CA ALA A 70 -1.56 -10.47 13.08
C ALA A 70 -2.50 -9.83 12.05
N LEU A 71 -1.96 -9.16 11.03
CA LEU A 71 -2.72 -8.35 10.09
C LEU A 71 -3.44 -9.18 9.03
N ARG A 72 -2.93 -10.36 8.67
CA ARG A 72 -3.61 -11.27 7.72
C ARG A 72 -4.97 -11.76 8.22
N GLN A 73 -5.20 -11.72 9.53
CA GLN A 73 -6.47 -12.12 10.16
C GLN A 73 -7.47 -10.96 10.26
N GLN A 74 -7.08 -9.74 9.84
CA GLN A 74 -7.92 -8.54 9.91
C GLN A 74 -8.42 -8.21 8.50
N PRO A 75 -9.62 -8.66 8.10
CA PRO A 75 -10.14 -8.37 6.78
C PRO A 75 -10.50 -6.89 6.66
N LEU A 76 -10.29 -6.32 5.47
CA LEU A 76 -10.91 -5.05 5.09
C LEU A 76 -12.40 -5.26 4.81
N ALA A 77 -13.14 -4.16 4.62
CA ALA A 77 -14.53 -4.22 4.17
C ALA A 77 -14.68 -5.10 2.91
N SER A 78 -15.72 -5.92 2.86
CA SER A 78 -15.95 -6.92 1.79
C SER A 78 -15.96 -6.33 0.38
N ARG A 79 -16.29 -5.05 0.24
CA ARG A 79 -16.34 -4.33 -1.05
C ARG A 79 -15.10 -3.48 -1.34
N PHE A 80 -14.07 -3.52 -0.50
CA PHE A 80 -12.92 -2.62 -0.60
C PHE A 80 -12.22 -2.71 -1.98
N TRP A 81 -12.06 -3.95 -2.48
CA TRP A 81 -11.36 -4.27 -3.73
C TRP A 81 -12.25 -4.28 -4.99
N VAL A 82 -13.55 -3.98 -4.87
CA VAL A 82 -14.42 -3.88 -6.04
C VAL A 82 -13.99 -2.68 -6.89
N PRO A 83 -13.88 -2.80 -8.23
CA PRO A 83 -13.46 -1.70 -9.10
C PRO A 83 -14.28 -0.43 -8.87
N ARG A 84 -13.60 0.68 -8.61
CA ARG A 84 -14.20 1.98 -8.31
C ARG A 84 -13.21 3.12 -8.48
N THR A 85 -13.73 4.34 -8.60
CA THR A 85 -12.93 5.57 -8.62
C THR A 85 -12.57 5.98 -7.20
N LEU A 86 -11.27 6.19 -6.93
CA LEU A 86 -10.76 6.64 -5.63
C LEU A 86 -10.50 8.15 -5.57
N PHE A 87 -10.21 8.76 -6.72
CA PHE A 87 -9.86 10.18 -6.83
C PHE A 87 -10.33 10.71 -8.18
N LEU A 88 -10.92 11.91 -8.16
CA LEU A 88 -11.21 12.71 -9.34
C LEU A 88 -10.44 14.02 -9.22
N PRO A 89 -9.64 14.41 -10.23
CA PRO A 89 -9.00 15.71 -10.23
C PRO A 89 -10.07 16.81 -10.19
N ARG A 90 -9.82 17.87 -9.43
CA ARG A 90 -10.65 19.07 -9.52
C ARG A 90 -10.46 19.69 -10.90
N LYS A 91 -11.57 20.13 -11.50
CA LYS A 91 -11.56 20.89 -12.75
C LYS A 91 -10.87 22.23 -12.57
#